data_AF-A0A426XP22-F1
#
_entry.id   AF-A0A426XP22-F1
#
_cell.length_a   1.000
_cell.length_b   1.000
_cell.length_c   1.000
_cell.angle_alpha   90.00
_cell.angle_beta   90.00
_cell.angle_gamma   90.00
#
_symmetry.space_group_name_H-M   'P 1'
#
loop_
_entity.id
_entity.type
_entity.pdbx_description
1 polymer ?
#
loop_
_entity_poly.entity_id
_entity_poly.type
_entity_poly.pdbx_seq_one_letter_code
_entity_poly.pdbx_strand_id
1 'polypeptide(L)'
;SMIELSRTQDEEVGDGTTSVIVLGATVLGLVKSCIGTKFTGQFGDLIADLAIDATTTVGVDLGQGLREVDIKKYIKVEKVPGGQLEDSKVLKGVMINKDVVAPGKMRRKILNPRIILVDCPLEYKKGENQTNAELVKEEDWEVLLKMEEEYIQNLCMQILKFKPDLVITEKGLSDLACHYLSKAGVSAIRRLRKTDNNRIAKACGAVVVNRPEELQESDVGTGAGLFEVKKFGDEFFAYIVDCKDPKACTVLLRGASKDLLNEVERNLQITSFAYFVLQHANVGNEWVGIDGNTGDIVDMKERKIWDSYNVKAQTFKTAIEAACMLLRIDDIVSGIKKKQAPGAGPTPSKPKIEDEGDADNEQILPE
;
A
#
# COMPACT_ATOMS: atom_id res chain seq x y z
N SER A 1 27.93 -13.29 12.17
CA SER A 1 26.52 -12.89 12.44
C SER A 1 26.38 -11.38 12.32
N MET A 2 25.24 -10.81 11.88
CA MET A 2 25.07 -9.33 11.81
C MET A 2 25.36 -8.64 13.15
N ILE A 3 25.12 -9.35 14.26
CA ILE A 3 25.39 -8.87 15.62
C ILE A 3 26.89 -8.80 15.93
N GLU A 4 27.71 -9.68 15.34
CA GLU A 4 29.18 -9.62 15.51
C GLU A 4 29.77 -8.48 14.70
N LEU A 5 29.20 -8.17 13.53
CA LEU A 5 29.63 -7.06 12.67
C LEU A 5 29.30 -5.70 13.29
N SER A 6 28.20 -5.57 14.02
CA SER A 6 27.94 -4.37 14.82
C SER A 6 28.91 -4.23 15.98
N ARG A 7 29.43 -5.33 16.55
CA ARG A 7 30.43 -5.29 17.62
C ARG A 7 31.81 -4.87 17.09
N THR A 8 32.21 -5.35 15.92
CA THR A 8 33.47 -4.91 15.29
C THR A 8 33.42 -3.42 14.92
N GLN A 9 32.27 -2.91 14.48
CA GLN A 9 32.10 -1.46 14.24
C GLN A 9 32.22 -0.64 15.54
N ASP A 10 31.68 -1.17 16.65
CA ASP A 10 31.78 -0.54 17.97
C ASP A 10 33.23 -0.50 18.47
N GLU A 11 33.99 -1.57 18.23
CA GLU A 11 35.41 -1.67 18.60
C GLU A 11 36.33 -0.79 17.74
N GLU A 12 36.07 -0.66 16.43
CA GLU A 12 36.93 0.10 15.51
C GLU A 12 36.64 1.60 15.48
N VAL A 13 35.36 1.99 15.59
CA VAL A 13 34.91 3.38 15.33
C VAL A 13 34.03 3.92 16.46
N GLY A 14 33.32 3.06 17.18
CA GLY A 14 32.50 3.45 18.35
C GLY A 14 31.18 4.17 18.04
N ASP A 15 30.85 4.41 16.77
CA ASP A 15 29.58 4.99 16.34
C ASP A 15 29.09 4.35 15.01
N GLY A 16 27.80 4.47 14.74
CA GLY A 16 27.16 3.94 13.52
C GLY A 16 26.73 2.48 13.58
N THR A 17 26.78 1.84 14.75
CA THR A 17 26.42 0.41 14.94
C THR A 17 25.00 0.08 14.47
N THR A 18 24.02 0.93 14.81
CA THR A 18 22.63 0.82 14.34
C THR A 18 22.52 1.03 12.83
N SER A 19 23.27 1.99 12.29
CA SER A 19 23.29 2.30 10.86
C SER A 19 23.84 1.14 10.04
N VAL A 20 24.88 0.43 10.51
CA VAL A 20 25.44 -0.76 9.84
C VAL A 20 24.39 -1.87 9.75
N ILE A 21 23.59 -2.10 10.80
CA ILE A 21 22.56 -3.14 10.78
C ILE A 21 21.42 -2.77 9.82
N VAL A 22 20.95 -1.51 9.87
CA VAL A 22 19.88 -1.02 8.99
C VAL A 22 20.33 -1.03 7.52
N LEU A 23 21.55 -0.56 7.24
CA LEU A 23 22.15 -0.58 5.90
C LEU A 23 22.42 -2.00 5.43
N GLY A 24 22.98 -2.88 6.27
CA GLY A 24 23.21 -4.28 5.94
C GLY A 24 21.91 -5.01 5.59
N ALA A 25 20.84 -4.79 6.36
CA ALA A 25 19.52 -5.37 6.10
C ALA A 25 18.87 -4.83 4.82
N THR A 26 18.99 -3.52 4.54
CA THR A 26 18.47 -2.90 3.32
C THR A 26 19.27 -3.31 2.09
N VAL A 27 20.60 -3.39 2.19
CA VAL A 27 21.47 -3.96 1.15
C VAL A 27 21.12 -5.42 0.91
N LEU A 28 20.83 -6.22 1.94
CA LEU A 28 20.35 -7.59 1.73
C LEU A 28 18.98 -7.65 1.03
N GLY A 29 18.09 -6.71 1.33
CA GLY A 29 16.80 -6.56 0.65
C GLY A 29 16.98 -6.17 -0.83
N LEU A 30 17.86 -5.20 -1.09
CA LEU A 30 18.28 -4.80 -2.44
C LEU A 30 18.96 -5.94 -3.17
N VAL A 31 19.86 -6.68 -2.53
CA VAL A 31 20.55 -7.81 -3.15
C VAL A 31 19.64 -9.02 -3.31
N LYS A 32 18.62 -9.23 -2.47
CA LYS A 32 17.54 -10.19 -2.77
C LYS A 32 16.73 -9.76 -3.99
N SER A 33 16.45 -8.46 -4.13
CA SER A 33 15.85 -7.89 -5.34
C SER A 33 16.76 -8.06 -6.57
N CYS A 34 18.08 -7.91 -6.40
CA CYS A 34 19.09 -8.14 -7.44
C CYS A 34 19.36 -9.64 -7.70
N ILE A 35 19.20 -10.55 -6.75
CA ILE A 35 19.29 -12.00 -6.96
C ILE A 35 18.02 -12.51 -7.66
N GLY A 36 16.90 -11.80 -7.49
CA GLY A 36 15.73 -11.89 -8.35
C GLY A 36 16.00 -11.58 -9.84
N THR A 37 17.14 -10.96 -10.20
CA THR A 37 17.47 -10.59 -11.60
C THR A 37 17.57 -11.76 -12.57
N LYS A 38 17.70 -13.01 -12.08
CA LYS A 38 17.60 -14.17 -12.98
C LYS A 38 16.20 -14.32 -13.59
N PHE A 39 15.16 -13.73 -13.00
CA PHE A 39 13.80 -13.72 -13.55
C PHE A 39 13.34 -12.31 -13.96
N THR A 40 13.76 -11.25 -13.26
CA THR A 40 13.38 -9.86 -13.57
C THR A 40 14.28 -9.16 -14.60
N GLY A 41 15.43 -9.70 -14.99
CA GLY A 41 16.30 -9.05 -15.99
C GLY A 41 15.65 -8.85 -17.38
N GLN A 42 14.69 -9.71 -17.77
CA GLN A 42 13.92 -9.56 -19.02
C GLN A 42 12.72 -8.61 -18.88
N PHE A 43 12.23 -8.38 -17.65
CA PHE A 43 11.00 -7.62 -17.39
C PHE A 43 11.24 -6.34 -16.58
N GLY A 44 12.50 -6.05 -16.25
CA GLY A 44 12.91 -4.89 -15.45
C GLY A 44 12.55 -3.59 -16.14
N ASP A 45 12.74 -3.53 -17.47
CA ASP A 45 12.39 -2.36 -18.29
C ASP A 45 10.88 -2.10 -18.24
N LEU A 46 10.04 -3.14 -18.40
CA LEU A 46 8.59 -3.02 -18.30
C LEU A 46 8.16 -2.54 -16.90
N ILE A 47 8.76 -3.07 -15.83
CA ILE A 47 8.43 -2.66 -14.46
C ILE A 47 8.87 -1.21 -14.21
N ALA A 48 10.01 -0.79 -14.77
CA ALA A 48 10.50 0.58 -14.69
C ALA A 48 9.56 1.55 -15.43
N ASP A 49 9.16 1.22 -16.66
CA ASP A 49 8.22 2.02 -17.45
C ASP A 49 6.87 2.16 -16.73
N LEU A 50 6.33 1.06 -16.19
CA LEU A 50 5.09 1.08 -15.40
C LEU A 50 5.22 1.96 -14.15
N ALA A 51 6.38 1.95 -13.49
CA ALA A 51 6.62 2.78 -12.30
C ALA A 51 6.71 4.28 -12.68
N ILE A 52 7.37 4.61 -13.80
CA ILE A 52 7.48 5.98 -14.32
C ILE A 52 6.10 6.52 -14.70
N ASP A 53 5.30 5.73 -15.43
CA ASP A 53 3.95 6.11 -15.85
C ASP A 53 3.02 6.33 -14.65
N ALA A 54 3.08 5.44 -13.65
CA ALA A 54 2.28 5.57 -12.44
C ALA A 54 2.67 6.82 -11.62
N THR A 55 3.97 7.09 -11.47
CA THR A 55 4.47 8.22 -10.69
C THR A 55 4.18 9.55 -11.38
N THR A 56 4.33 9.60 -12.71
CA THR A 56 4.02 10.80 -13.52
C THR A 56 2.53 11.13 -13.46
N THR A 57 1.67 10.11 -13.40
CA THR A 57 0.22 10.30 -13.30
C THR A 57 -0.20 10.87 -11.95
N VAL A 58 0.37 10.39 -10.84
CA VAL A 58 -0.02 10.80 -9.47
C VAL A 58 0.64 12.11 -9.02
N GLY A 59 1.65 12.59 -9.74
CA GLY A 59 2.36 13.83 -9.41
C GLY A 59 1.43 15.05 -9.34
N VAL A 60 1.21 15.58 -8.14
CA VAL A 60 0.50 16.85 -7.94
C VAL A 60 1.53 17.97 -7.81
N ASP A 61 1.53 18.89 -8.77
CA ASP A 61 2.32 20.13 -8.67
C ASP A 61 1.64 21.07 -7.65
N LEU A 62 2.27 21.29 -6.49
CA LEU A 62 1.77 22.20 -5.45
C LEU A 62 2.19 23.66 -5.66
N GLY A 63 2.86 23.96 -6.78
CA GLY A 63 3.53 25.25 -6.99
C GLY A 63 4.85 25.32 -6.20
N GLN A 64 5.82 26.09 -6.71
CA GLN A 64 7.23 26.11 -6.26
C GLN A 64 8.06 24.85 -6.57
N GLY A 65 7.68 24.06 -7.57
CA GLY A 65 8.49 22.92 -8.02
C GLY A 65 8.52 21.72 -7.07
N LEU A 66 7.81 21.78 -5.93
CA LEU A 66 7.55 20.61 -5.09
C LEU A 66 6.33 19.85 -5.65
N ARG A 67 6.58 18.57 -5.98
CA ARG A 67 5.54 17.58 -6.24
C ARG A 67 5.36 16.74 -4.99
N GLU A 68 4.24 16.89 -4.30
CA GLU A 68 3.89 15.97 -3.23
C GLU A 68 3.21 14.74 -3.86
N VAL A 69 3.87 13.60 -3.73
CA VAL A 69 3.39 12.33 -4.29
C VAL A 69 3.15 11.36 -3.16
N ASP A 70 1.88 11.18 -2.80
CA ASP A 70 1.47 10.20 -1.79
C ASP A 70 1.35 8.80 -2.44
N ILE A 71 2.50 8.23 -2.82
CA ILE A 71 2.64 7.02 -3.66
C ILE A 71 1.82 5.85 -3.10
N LYS A 72 1.92 5.59 -1.79
CA LYS A 72 1.27 4.44 -1.14
C LYS A 72 -0.26 4.52 -1.12
N LYS A 73 -0.82 5.74 -1.08
CA LYS A 73 -2.26 5.92 -0.95
C LYS A 73 -2.94 5.90 -2.32
N TYR A 74 -2.35 6.58 -3.31
CA TYR A 74 -3.02 6.85 -4.58
C TYR A 74 -2.68 5.89 -5.72
N ILE A 75 -1.56 5.18 -5.64
CA ILE A 75 -1.26 4.09 -6.56
C ILE A 75 -1.88 2.80 -6.01
N LYS A 76 -2.87 2.27 -6.73
CA LYS A 76 -3.44 0.95 -6.43
C LYS A 76 -2.76 -0.09 -7.31
N VAL A 77 -2.29 -1.18 -6.73
CA VAL A 77 -1.80 -2.34 -7.49
C VAL A 77 -2.89 -3.40 -7.44
N GLU A 78 -3.41 -3.79 -8.61
CA GLU A 78 -4.38 -4.88 -8.72
C GLU A 78 -3.74 -6.06 -9.45
N LYS A 79 -3.81 -7.23 -8.82
CA LYS A 79 -3.16 -8.46 -9.28
C LYS A 79 -4.22 -9.39 -9.84
N VAL A 80 -4.23 -9.59 -11.14
CA VAL A 80 -5.18 -10.51 -11.78
C VAL A 80 -4.40 -11.68 -12.35
N PRO A 81 -4.54 -12.90 -11.78
CA PRO A 81 -3.80 -14.07 -12.27
C PRO A 81 -4.20 -14.42 -13.70
N GLY A 82 -3.26 -15.03 -14.42
CA GLY A 82 -3.38 -15.35 -15.84
C GLY A 82 -2.87 -14.22 -16.75
N GLY A 83 -2.65 -14.58 -18.02
CA GLY A 83 -1.98 -13.72 -18.99
C GLY A 83 -0.46 -13.71 -18.84
N GLN A 84 0.20 -12.91 -19.67
CA GLN A 84 1.63 -12.68 -19.59
C GLN A 84 1.93 -11.40 -18.80
N LEU A 85 3.19 -11.19 -18.40
CA LEU A 85 3.55 -10.00 -17.63
C LEU A 85 3.49 -8.73 -18.49
N GLU A 86 3.72 -8.86 -19.80
CA GLU A 86 3.63 -7.80 -20.81
C GLU A 86 2.21 -7.24 -20.98
N ASP A 87 1.18 -7.99 -20.57
CA ASP A 87 -0.21 -7.51 -20.55
C ASP A 87 -0.47 -6.52 -19.40
N SER A 88 0.50 -6.32 -18.51
CA SER A 88 0.40 -5.39 -17.39
C SER A 88 0.43 -3.95 -17.89
N LYS A 89 -0.48 -3.11 -17.38
CA LYS A 89 -0.65 -1.72 -17.85
C LYS A 89 -0.99 -0.80 -16.69
N VAL A 90 -0.52 0.45 -16.78
CA VAL A 90 -1.00 1.52 -15.92
C VAL A 90 -2.30 2.07 -16.49
N LEU A 91 -3.35 2.05 -15.69
CA LEU A 91 -4.64 2.65 -16.02
C LEU A 91 -4.69 4.04 -15.40
N LYS A 92 -4.99 5.04 -16.24
CA LYS A 92 -5.27 6.42 -15.84
C LYS A 92 -6.66 6.53 -15.21
N GLY A 93 -6.78 5.97 -14.01
CA GLY A 93 -8.01 5.88 -13.25
C GLY A 93 -7.99 4.74 -12.24
N VAL A 94 -9.18 4.28 -11.83
CA VAL A 94 -9.33 3.28 -10.77
C VAL A 94 -9.99 2.02 -11.28
N MET A 95 -9.39 0.87 -11.00
CA MET A 95 -9.99 -0.43 -11.23
C MET A 95 -10.42 -1.08 -9.91
N ILE A 96 -11.60 -1.70 -9.93
CA ILE A 96 -12.26 -2.24 -8.73
C ILE A 96 -12.77 -3.64 -9.05
N ASN A 97 -12.53 -4.60 -8.16
CA ASN A 97 -13.11 -5.94 -8.24
C ASN A 97 -14.57 -5.93 -7.75
N LYS A 98 -15.49 -5.48 -8.61
CA LYS A 98 -16.93 -5.45 -8.37
C LYS A 98 -17.71 -5.39 -9.68
N ASP A 99 -18.86 -6.07 -9.71
CA ASP A 99 -19.88 -5.87 -10.74
C ASP A 99 -20.90 -4.81 -10.28
N VAL A 100 -21.69 -4.31 -11.23
CA VAL A 100 -22.91 -3.54 -10.95
C VAL A 100 -23.94 -4.40 -10.21
N VAL A 101 -24.80 -3.77 -9.41
CA VAL A 101 -25.78 -4.50 -8.58
C VAL A 101 -26.77 -5.31 -9.41
N ALA A 102 -27.24 -4.76 -10.54
CA ALA A 102 -28.19 -5.43 -11.43
C ALA A 102 -27.62 -5.54 -12.86
N PRO A 103 -26.76 -6.54 -13.15
CA PRO A 103 -26.03 -6.64 -14.42
C PRO A 103 -26.91 -6.81 -15.68
N GLY A 104 -28.18 -7.22 -15.52
CA GLY A 104 -29.12 -7.34 -16.64
C GLY A 104 -29.95 -6.09 -16.93
N LYS A 105 -30.05 -5.14 -15.98
CA LYS A 105 -30.86 -3.92 -16.13
C LYS A 105 -30.02 -2.64 -16.12
N MET A 106 -28.85 -2.67 -15.51
CA MET A 106 -27.92 -1.54 -15.43
C MET A 106 -26.92 -1.56 -16.58
N ARG A 107 -26.52 -0.36 -17.02
CA ARG A 107 -25.57 -0.19 -18.14
C ARG A 107 -24.16 -0.54 -17.66
N ARG A 108 -23.52 -1.50 -18.33
CA ARG A 108 -22.13 -1.91 -18.05
C ARG A 108 -21.07 -1.03 -18.72
N LYS A 109 -21.46 -0.19 -19.68
CA LYS A 109 -20.57 0.72 -20.39
C LYS A 109 -21.21 2.10 -20.50
N ILE A 110 -20.51 3.13 -20.04
CA ILE A 110 -20.98 4.51 -20.03
C ILE A 110 -19.81 5.41 -20.44
N LEU A 111 -20.05 6.26 -21.45
CA LEU A 111 -19.10 7.28 -21.89
C LEU A 111 -19.33 8.56 -21.08
N ASN A 112 -18.25 9.17 -20.59
CA ASN A 112 -18.24 10.37 -19.75
C ASN A 112 -19.26 10.31 -18.59
N PRO A 113 -19.16 9.30 -17.71
CA PRO A 113 -20.13 9.11 -16.62
C PRO A 113 -20.08 10.26 -15.62
N ARG A 114 -21.26 10.70 -15.17
CA ARG A 114 -21.39 11.54 -13.96
C ARG A 114 -21.44 10.65 -12.73
N ILE A 115 -20.43 10.76 -11.88
CA ILE A 115 -20.19 9.86 -10.75
C ILE A 115 -20.55 10.56 -9.44
N ILE A 116 -21.36 9.90 -8.62
CA ILE A 116 -21.67 10.32 -7.26
C ILE A 116 -21.16 9.26 -6.27
N LEU A 117 -20.48 9.72 -5.23
CA LEU A 117 -19.90 8.89 -4.17
C LEU A 117 -20.65 9.15 -2.86
N VAL A 118 -21.20 8.10 -2.25
CA VAL A 118 -22.04 8.20 -1.05
C VAL A 118 -21.58 7.22 0.03
N ASP A 119 -21.36 7.70 1.27
CA ASP A 119 -21.10 6.84 2.45
C ASP A 119 -22.39 6.48 3.22
N CYS A 120 -23.55 7.02 2.82
CA CYS A 120 -24.85 6.60 3.34
C CYS A 120 -25.23 5.18 2.86
N PRO A 121 -25.80 4.31 3.71
CA PRO A 121 -26.49 3.12 3.23
C PRO A 121 -27.83 3.53 2.60
N LEU A 122 -28.11 3.05 1.38
CA LEU A 122 -29.43 3.23 0.75
C LEU A 122 -30.38 2.09 1.16
N GLU A 123 -30.48 1.89 2.47
CA GLU A 123 -31.27 0.86 3.13
C GLU A 123 -32.00 1.50 4.31
N TYR A 124 -33.24 1.06 4.58
CA TYR A 124 -33.95 1.51 5.76
C TYR A 124 -33.28 0.91 7.01
N LYS A 125 -32.64 1.77 7.79
CA LYS A 125 -32.08 1.36 9.09
C LYS A 125 -33.10 1.60 10.18
N LYS A 126 -33.47 0.52 10.88
CA LYS A 126 -34.13 0.64 12.17
C LYS A 126 -33.17 1.36 13.13
N GLY A 127 -33.67 2.35 13.86
CA GLY A 127 -32.86 3.11 14.80
C GLY A 127 -32.14 2.20 15.79
N GLU A 128 -30.88 2.50 16.11
CA GLU A 128 -30.08 1.71 17.06
C GLU A 128 -30.66 1.76 18.48
N ASN A 129 -31.38 2.83 18.82
CA ASN A 129 -32.21 2.88 20.02
C ASN A 129 -33.46 2.03 19.77
N GLN A 130 -33.64 0.96 20.54
CA GLN A 130 -34.77 0.02 20.47
C GLN A 130 -36.10 0.77 20.35
N THR A 131 -36.52 1.00 19.11
CA THR A 131 -37.81 1.61 18.82
C THR A 131 -38.78 0.44 18.80
N ASN A 132 -39.37 0.16 19.96
CA ASN A 132 -40.40 -0.86 20.07
C ASN A 132 -41.65 -0.31 19.37
N ALA A 133 -41.84 -0.72 18.12
CA ALA A 133 -43.10 -0.50 17.43
C ALA A 133 -44.08 -1.56 17.93
N GLU A 134 -45.01 -1.16 18.80
CA GLU A 134 -46.14 -2.00 19.18
C GLU A 134 -47.14 -2.01 18.03
N LEU A 135 -47.23 -3.14 17.35
CA LEU A 135 -48.15 -3.33 16.23
C LEU A 135 -49.40 -4.02 16.78
N VAL A 136 -50.52 -3.28 16.82
CA VAL A 136 -51.78 -3.76 17.39
C VAL A 136 -52.78 -4.11 16.29
N LYS A 137 -52.71 -3.43 15.13
CA LYS A 137 -53.62 -3.66 14.00
C LYS A 137 -52.88 -4.15 12.77
N GLU A 138 -53.57 -4.92 11.95
CA GLU A 138 -53.06 -5.41 10.65
C GLU A 138 -52.78 -4.25 9.67
N GLU A 139 -53.58 -3.17 9.74
CA GLU A 139 -53.40 -1.93 8.97
C GLU A 139 -52.07 -1.22 9.27
N ASP A 140 -51.55 -1.33 10.50
CA ASP A 140 -50.29 -0.68 10.90
C ASP A 140 -49.10 -1.28 10.13
N TRP A 141 -49.21 -2.54 9.71
CA TRP A 141 -48.17 -3.22 8.94
C TRP A 141 -48.05 -2.66 7.51
N GLU A 142 -49.18 -2.38 6.86
CA GLU A 142 -49.19 -1.77 5.52
C GLU A 142 -48.65 -0.34 5.54
N VAL A 143 -48.98 0.42 6.58
CA VAL A 143 -48.47 1.80 6.75
C VAL A 143 -46.96 1.78 6.92
N LEU A 144 -46.43 0.85 7.72
CA LEU A 144 -44.99 0.74 7.95
C LEU A 144 -44.23 0.36 6.66
N LEU A 145 -44.79 -0.55 5.86
CA LEU A 145 -44.24 -0.90 4.56
C LEU A 145 -44.21 0.31 3.60
N LYS A 146 -45.32 1.06 3.52
CA LYS A 146 -45.40 2.28 2.69
C LYS A 146 -44.41 3.35 3.14
N MET A 147 -44.25 3.55 4.46
CA MET A 147 -43.26 4.48 5.01
C MET A 147 -41.83 4.09 4.62
N GLU A 148 -41.50 2.80 4.65
CA GLU A 148 -40.19 2.29 4.21
C GLU A 148 -39.97 2.55 2.71
N GLU A 149 -40.96 2.26 1.88
CA GLU A 149 -40.91 2.52 0.43
C GLU A 149 -40.74 4.01 0.13
N GLU A 150 -41.54 4.87 0.74
CA GLU A 150 -41.47 6.33 0.57
C GLU A 150 -40.12 6.88 1.02
N TYR A 151 -39.56 6.39 2.12
CA TYR A 151 -38.25 6.81 2.60
C TYR A 151 -37.15 6.51 1.57
N ILE A 152 -37.10 5.27 1.07
CA ILE A 152 -36.10 4.88 0.06
C ILE A 152 -36.33 5.63 -1.25
N GLN A 153 -37.58 5.84 -1.64
CA GLN A 153 -37.93 6.57 -2.85
C GLN A 153 -37.48 8.03 -2.76
N ASN A 154 -37.68 8.70 -1.62
CA ASN A 154 -37.25 10.08 -1.40
C ASN A 154 -35.72 10.22 -1.49
N LEU A 155 -34.97 9.31 -0.88
CA LEU A 155 -33.50 9.28 -1.00
C LEU A 155 -33.05 9.09 -2.45
N CYS A 156 -33.67 8.16 -3.18
CA CYS A 156 -33.35 7.95 -4.58
C CYS A 156 -33.70 9.18 -5.43
N MET A 157 -34.86 9.81 -5.20
CA MET A 157 -35.25 11.02 -5.92
C MET A 157 -34.26 12.17 -5.72
N GLN A 158 -33.73 12.35 -4.50
CA GLN A 158 -32.70 13.36 -4.23
C GLN A 158 -31.45 13.13 -5.09
N ILE A 159 -30.98 11.90 -5.16
CA ILE A 159 -29.83 11.52 -6.02
C ILE A 159 -30.16 11.75 -7.51
N LEU A 160 -31.37 11.40 -7.93
CA LEU A 160 -31.82 11.52 -9.32
C LEU A 160 -31.97 12.98 -9.79
N LYS A 161 -32.21 13.95 -8.89
CA LYS A 161 -32.27 15.39 -9.24
C LYS A 161 -30.98 15.84 -9.94
N PHE A 162 -29.84 15.32 -9.51
CA PHE A 162 -28.53 15.64 -10.06
C PHE A 162 -28.21 14.92 -11.37
N LYS A 163 -29.09 14.03 -11.86
CA LYS A 163 -28.90 13.21 -13.08
C LYS A 163 -27.52 12.52 -13.14
N PRO A 164 -27.18 11.67 -12.16
CA PRO A 164 -25.97 10.85 -12.23
C PRO A 164 -26.14 9.68 -13.19
N ASP A 165 -25.03 9.20 -13.75
CA ASP A 165 -25.00 7.95 -14.52
C ASP A 165 -24.47 6.77 -13.69
N LEU A 166 -23.60 7.06 -12.71
CA LEU A 166 -22.99 6.08 -11.82
C LEU A 166 -23.08 6.55 -10.37
N VAL A 167 -23.62 5.70 -9.50
CA VAL A 167 -23.67 5.92 -8.05
C VAL A 167 -22.87 4.84 -7.36
N ILE A 168 -21.94 5.24 -6.50
CA ILE A 168 -21.09 4.33 -5.75
C ILE A 168 -21.39 4.52 -4.27
N THR A 169 -21.74 3.43 -3.59
CA THR A 169 -21.98 3.44 -2.14
C THR A 169 -20.91 2.64 -1.39
N GLU A 170 -20.41 3.18 -0.27
CA GLU A 170 -19.52 2.44 0.64
C GLU A 170 -20.29 1.34 1.39
N LYS A 171 -21.57 1.59 1.66
CA LYS A 171 -22.44 0.69 2.42
C LYS A 171 -23.39 -0.09 1.50
N GLY A 172 -24.41 -0.69 2.11
CA GLY A 172 -25.44 -1.47 1.42
C GLY A 172 -26.36 -0.63 0.54
N LEU A 173 -27.09 -1.34 -0.32
CA LEU A 173 -28.07 -0.78 -1.25
C LEU A 173 -29.24 -1.76 -1.32
N SER A 174 -30.42 -1.29 -0.92
CA SER A 174 -31.65 -2.08 -0.90
C SER A 174 -32.11 -2.44 -2.31
N ASP A 175 -32.81 -3.56 -2.47
CA ASP A 175 -33.36 -4.00 -3.75
C ASP A 175 -34.39 -3.00 -4.31
N LEU A 176 -35.14 -2.31 -3.44
CA LEU A 176 -36.04 -1.22 -3.82
C LEU A 176 -35.26 -0.03 -4.41
N ALA A 177 -34.15 0.36 -3.76
CA ALA A 177 -33.28 1.42 -4.27
C ALA A 177 -32.67 1.03 -5.63
N CYS A 178 -32.26 -0.23 -5.77
CA CYS A 178 -31.76 -0.78 -7.03
C CYS A 178 -32.80 -0.68 -8.15
N HIS A 179 -34.06 -1.01 -7.85
CA HIS A 179 -35.17 -0.91 -8.80
C HIS A 179 -35.39 0.54 -9.26
N TYR A 180 -35.42 1.51 -8.33
CA TYR A 180 -35.60 2.93 -8.67
C TYR A 180 -34.43 3.50 -9.48
N LEU A 181 -33.18 3.21 -9.09
CA LEU A 181 -32.00 3.65 -9.82
C LEU A 181 -31.92 3.01 -11.21
N SER A 182 -32.24 1.72 -11.31
CA SER A 182 -32.28 1.00 -12.59
C SER A 182 -33.37 1.54 -13.53
N LYS A 183 -34.55 1.89 -13.00
CA LYS A 183 -35.64 2.49 -13.79
C LYS A 183 -35.24 3.85 -14.36
N ALA A 184 -34.42 4.60 -13.64
CA ALA A 184 -33.84 5.86 -14.10
C ALA A 184 -32.61 5.69 -15.02
N GLY A 185 -32.15 4.45 -15.25
CA GLY A 185 -30.99 4.16 -16.09
C GLY A 185 -29.63 4.42 -15.43
N VAL A 186 -29.60 4.56 -14.10
CA VAL A 186 -28.38 4.81 -13.32
C VAL A 186 -27.76 3.49 -12.88
N SER A 187 -26.45 3.34 -13.12
CA SER A 187 -25.70 2.17 -12.65
C SER A 187 -25.26 2.38 -11.21
N ALA A 188 -25.34 1.33 -10.39
CA ALA A 188 -24.94 1.40 -8.98
C ALA A 188 -23.90 0.34 -8.63
N ILE A 189 -22.92 0.72 -7.80
CA ILE A 189 -21.95 -0.18 -7.17
C ILE A 189 -22.13 -0.08 -5.67
N ARG A 190 -22.28 -1.23 -4.99
CA ARG A 190 -22.48 -1.31 -3.54
C ARG A 190 -21.28 -1.88 -2.81
N ARG A 191 -21.14 -1.52 -1.53
CA ARG A 191 -20.12 -2.05 -0.60
C ARG A 191 -18.69 -1.84 -1.09
N LEU A 192 -18.37 -0.60 -1.50
CA LEU A 192 -17.01 -0.23 -1.85
C LEU A 192 -16.15 0.01 -0.59
N ARG A 193 -14.86 -0.36 -0.65
CA ARG A 193 -13.90 -0.03 0.41
C ARG A 193 -13.63 1.48 0.43
N LYS A 194 -13.57 2.07 1.63
CA LYS A 194 -13.26 3.50 1.84
C LYS A 194 -11.96 3.96 1.16
N THR A 195 -10.93 3.11 1.15
CA THR A 195 -9.65 3.39 0.47
C THR A 195 -9.83 3.55 -1.04
N ASP A 196 -10.67 2.72 -1.65
CA ASP A 196 -10.95 2.80 -3.09
C ASP A 196 -11.86 3.98 -3.40
N ASN A 197 -12.83 4.28 -2.53
CA ASN A 197 -13.69 5.44 -2.69
C ASN A 197 -12.89 6.76 -2.70
N ASN A 198 -11.93 6.89 -1.78
CA ASN A 198 -11.01 8.04 -1.75
C ASN A 198 -10.16 8.16 -3.02
N ARG A 199 -9.74 7.03 -3.62
CA ARG A 199 -9.00 7.03 -4.89
C ARG A 199 -9.89 7.47 -6.06
N ILE A 200 -11.14 7.00 -6.11
CA ILE A 200 -12.09 7.40 -7.16
C ILE A 200 -12.42 8.89 -7.03
N ALA A 201 -12.63 9.39 -5.80
CA ALA A 201 -12.83 10.80 -5.51
C ALA A 201 -11.70 11.65 -6.11
N LYS A 202 -10.44 11.26 -5.87
CA LYS A 202 -9.26 11.96 -6.41
C LYS A 202 -9.09 11.81 -7.92
N ALA A 203 -9.42 10.64 -8.48
CA ALA A 203 -9.30 10.40 -9.92
C ALA A 203 -10.39 11.11 -10.75
N CYS A 204 -11.60 11.26 -10.20
CA CYS A 204 -12.76 11.83 -10.91
C CYS A 204 -13.05 13.28 -10.50
N GLY A 205 -12.38 13.79 -9.47
CA GLY A 205 -12.66 15.09 -8.86
C GLY A 205 -13.98 15.12 -8.07
N ALA A 206 -14.52 13.96 -7.67
CA ALA A 206 -15.75 13.88 -6.89
C ALA A 206 -15.46 14.05 -5.39
N VAL A 207 -16.47 14.51 -4.63
CA VAL A 207 -16.41 14.54 -3.17
C VAL A 207 -17.27 13.40 -2.62
N VAL A 208 -16.78 12.74 -1.57
CA VAL A 208 -17.55 11.70 -0.88
C VAL A 208 -18.55 12.37 0.05
N VAL A 209 -19.84 12.15 -0.22
CA VAL A 209 -20.94 12.76 0.53
C VAL A 209 -21.48 11.76 1.55
N ASN A 210 -21.70 12.21 2.79
CA ASN A 210 -22.23 11.36 3.85
C ASN A 210 -23.76 11.24 3.81
N ARG A 211 -24.47 12.30 3.41
CA ARG A 211 -25.93 12.37 3.36
C ARG A 211 -26.40 12.83 1.97
N PRO A 212 -27.33 12.11 1.31
CA PRO A 212 -27.85 12.51 0.00
C PRO A 212 -28.52 13.89 -0.04
N GLU A 213 -28.98 14.39 1.11
CA GLU A 213 -29.62 15.72 1.25
C GLU A 213 -28.64 16.88 1.08
N GLU A 214 -27.38 16.70 1.47
CA GLU A 214 -26.33 17.72 1.42
C GLU A 214 -25.64 17.80 0.05
N LEU A 215 -26.06 16.96 -0.89
CA LEU A 215 -25.40 16.81 -2.17
C LEU A 215 -25.51 18.09 -3.00
N GLN A 216 -24.39 18.57 -3.52
CA GLN A 216 -24.32 19.75 -4.38
C GLN A 216 -23.83 19.37 -5.77
N GLU A 217 -24.05 20.25 -6.76
CA GLU A 217 -23.54 20.03 -8.12
C GLU A 217 -22.01 19.99 -8.19
N SER A 218 -21.32 20.65 -7.24
CA SER A 218 -19.86 20.63 -7.11
C SER A 218 -19.30 19.27 -6.68
N ASP A 219 -20.12 18.43 -6.02
CA ASP A 219 -19.67 17.14 -5.49
C ASP A 219 -19.68 16.04 -6.56
N VAL A 220 -20.38 16.29 -7.68
CA VAL A 220 -20.54 15.34 -8.78
C VAL A 220 -19.27 15.30 -9.63
N GLY A 221 -18.61 14.13 -9.65
CA GLY A 221 -17.43 13.91 -10.48
C GLY A 221 -17.78 13.80 -11.95
N THR A 222 -17.19 14.65 -12.79
CA THR A 222 -17.27 14.59 -14.26
C THR A 222 -15.91 14.26 -14.90
N GLY A 223 -14.91 13.96 -14.08
CA GLY A 223 -13.53 13.77 -14.52
C GLY A 223 -13.26 12.44 -15.23
N ALA A 224 -14.16 11.46 -15.18
CA ALA A 224 -13.97 10.14 -15.79
C ALA A 224 -14.42 10.11 -17.26
N GLY A 225 -13.60 9.51 -18.13
CA GLY A 225 -13.90 9.39 -19.57
C GLY A 225 -14.71 8.14 -19.92
N LEU A 226 -14.43 7.02 -19.26
CA LEU A 226 -15.10 5.74 -19.55
C LEU A 226 -15.34 4.95 -18.27
N PHE A 227 -16.58 4.50 -18.09
CA PHE A 227 -16.92 3.42 -17.16
C PHE A 227 -17.24 2.15 -17.93
N GLU A 228 -16.56 1.05 -17.62
CA GLU A 228 -16.78 -0.25 -18.26
C GLU A 228 -16.62 -1.40 -17.26
N VAL A 229 -17.54 -2.36 -17.26
CA VAL A 229 -17.35 -3.61 -16.50
C VAL A 229 -16.86 -4.70 -17.44
N LYS A 230 -15.67 -5.24 -17.17
CA LYS A 230 -15.09 -6.37 -17.92
C LYS A 230 -14.98 -7.60 -17.02
N LYS A 231 -15.18 -8.75 -17.62
CA LYS A 231 -14.96 -10.04 -16.97
C LYS A 231 -13.52 -10.49 -17.22
N PHE A 232 -12.79 -10.81 -16.17
CA PHE A 232 -11.48 -11.44 -16.24
C PHE A 232 -11.52 -12.77 -15.49
N GLY A 233 -11.40 -13.88 -16.23
CA GLY A 233 -11.63 -15.21 -15.66
C GLY A 233 -13.06 -15.35 -15.15
N ASP A 234 -13.21 -15.54 -13.84
CA ASP A 234 -14.49 -15.67 -13.15
C ASP A 234 -14.92 -14.42 -12.38
N GLU A 235 -14.06 -13.40 -12.31
CA GLU A 235 -14.33 -12.16 -11.58
C GLU A 235 -14.70 -11.01 -12.51
N PHE A 236 -15.48 -10.07 -11.99
CA PHE A 236 -15.90 -8.86 -12.71
C PHE A 236 -15.14 -7.65 -12.16
N PHE A 237 -14.51 -6.91 -13.06
CA PHE A 237 -13.79 -5.70 -12.73
C PHE A 237 -14.48 -4.51 -13.36
N ALA A 238 -14.80 -3.53 -12.52
CA ALA A 238 -15.28 -2.22 -12.93
C ALA A 238 -14.07 -1.31 -13.19
N TYR A 239 -14.01 -0.78 -14.40
CA TYR A 239 -13.00 0.13 -14.89
C TYR A 239 -13.58 1.54 -14.91
N ILE A 240 -12.94 2.47 -14.20
CA ILE A 240 -13.15 3.90 -14.35
C ILE A 240 -11.85 4.45 -14.92
N VAL A 241 -11.80 4.68 -16.23
CA VAL A 241 -10.58 4.98 -16.99
C VAL A 241 -10.75 6.27 -17.78
N ASP A 242 -9.64 6.75 -18.34
CA ASP A 242 -9.53 7.96 -19.16
C ASP A 242 -9.96 9.20 -18.38
N CYS A 243 -9.49 9.30 -17.14
CA CYS A 243 -9.71 10.48 -16.34
C CYS A 243 -8.91 11.68 -16.87
N LYS A 244 -9.51 12.87 -16.89
CA LYS A 244 -8.87 14.12 -17.38
C LYS A 244 -7.66 14.51 -16.52
N ASP A 245 -7.84 14.49 -15.19
CA ASP A 245 -6.80 14.81 -14.20
C ASP A 245 -6.70 13.68 -13.15
N PRO A 246 -6.11 12.52 -13.50
CA PRO A 246 -6.06 11.38 -12.59
C PRO A 246 -5.02 11.59 -11.50
N LYS A 247 -5.44 12.08 -10.32
CA LYS A 247 -4.56 12.11 -9.12
C LYS A 247 -4.37 10.74 -8.46
N ALA A 248 -5.03 9.70 -8.99
CA ALA A 248 -4.89 8.33 -8.56
C ALA A 248 -4.89 7.40 -9.79
N CYS A 249 -4.05 6.38 -9.76
CA CYS A 249 -3.89 5.42 -10.84
C CYS A 249 -3.94 3.99 -10.32
N THR A 250 -4.30 3.05 -11.21
CA THR A 250 -4.24 1.62 -10.91
C THR A 250 -3.25 0.94 -11.84
N VAL A 251 -2.27 0.27 -11.26
CA VAL A 251 -1.35 -0.61 -11.99
C VAL A 251 -1.99 -1.99 -12.03
N LEU A 252 -2.39 -2.42 -13.22
CA LEU A 252 -2.85 -3.78 -13.46
C LEU A 252 -1.63 -4.67 -13.69
N LEU A 253 -1.40 -5.62 -12.79
CA LEU A 253 -0.37 -6.64 -12.95
C LEU A 253 -1.01 -7.97 -13.38
N ARG A 254 -0.51 -8.50 -14.50
CA ARG A 254 -0.89 -9.79 -15.09
C ARG A 254 0.28 -10.76 -15.00
N GLY A 255 -0.01 -12.05 -14.88
CA GLY A 255 1.06 -13.03 -14.72
C GLY A 255 0.57 -14.42 -14.35
N ALA A 256 1.42 -15.42 -14.57
CA ALA A 256 1.07 -16.83 -14.45
C ALA A 256 0.70 -17.27 -13.03
N SER A 257 1.41 -16.78 -12.01
CA SER A 257 1.20 -17.15 -10.60
C SER A 257 1.03 -15.94 -9.70
N LYS A 258 0.18 -16.06 -8.66
CA LYS A 258 -0.01 -15.04 -7.64
C LYS A 258 1.28 -14.75 -6.85
N ASP A 259 2.13 -15.75 -6.66
CA ASP A 259 3.37 -15.58 -5.90
C ASP A 259 4.39 -14.70 -6.65
N LEU A 260 4.49 -14.90 -7.97
CA LEU A 260 5.28 -14.04 -8.85
C LEU A 260 4.75 -12.59 -8.81
N LEU A 261 3.42 -12.42 -8.88
CA LEU A 261 2.80 -11.09 -8.80
C LEU A 261 3.07 -10.38 -7.46
N ASN A 262 3.13 -11.13 -6.36
CA ASN A 262 3.47 -10.58 -5.04
C ASN A 262 4.94 -10.13 -4.97
N GLU A 263 5.84 -10.84 -5.65
CA GLU A 263 7.25 -10.46 -5.76
C GLU A 263 7.42 -9.19 -6.61
N VAL A 264 6.75 -9.14 -7.76
CA VAL A 264 6.74 -7.96 -8.65
C VAL A 264 6.15 -6.74 -7.95
N GLU A 265 5.05 -6.89 -7.18
CA GLU A 265 4.47 -5.80 -6.40
C GLU A 265 5.47 -5.21 -5.39
N ARG A 266 6.22 -6.06 -4.68
CA ARG A 266 7.27 -5.60 -3.75
C ARG A 266 8.36 -4.83 -4.48
N ASN A 267 8.81 -5.33 -5.64
CA ASN A 267 9.83 -4.66 -6.44
C ASN A 267 9.32 -3.33 -7.00
N LEU A 268 8.08 -3.27 -7.49
CA LEU A 268 7.47 -2.03 -7.99
C LEU A 268 7.40 -0.96 -6.89
N GLN A 269 6.98 -1.33 -5.68
CA GLN A 269 6.93 -0.41 -4.53
C GLN A 269 8.31 0.15 -4.18
N ILE A 270 9.36 -0.67 -4.26
CA ILE A 270 10.76 -0.26 -4.03
C ILE A 270 11.21 0.70 -5.14
N THR A 271 10.95 0.39 -6.41
CA THR A 271 11.33 1.24 -7.55
C THR A 271 10.61 2.58 -7.55
N SER A 272 9.31 2.62 -7.20
CA SER A 272 8.55 3.88 -7.09
C SER A 272 9.13 4.80 -6.01
N PHE A 273 9.51 4.21 -4.87
CA PHE A 273 10.13 4.96 -3.77
C PHE A 273 11.55 5.43 -4.12
N ALA A 274 12.34 4.59 -4.79
CA ALA A 274 13.68 4.95 -5.27
C ALA A 274 13.62 6.07 -6.31
N TYR A 275 12.67 6.04 -7.25
CA TYR A 275 12.50 7.11 -8.24
C TYR A 275 12.05 8.43 -7.61
N PHE A 276 11.20 8.39 -6.58
CA PHE A 276 10.85 9.59 -5.81
C PHE A 276 12.09 10.20 -5.12
N VAL A 277 12.91 9.38 -4.45
CA VAL A 277 14.17 9.84 -3.85
C VAL A 277 15.12 10.39 -4.93
N LEU A 278 15.19 9.78 -6.11
CA LEU A 278 16.02 10.24 -7.23
C LEU A 278 15.52 11.55 -7.85
N GLN A 279 14.20 11.78 -7.97
CA GLN A 279 13.66 13.07 -8.43
C GLN A 279 13.96 14.19 -7.43
N HIS A 280 13.88 13.92 -6.13
CA HIS A 280 14.25 14.89 -5.10
C HIS A 280 15.76 15.09 -4.97
N ALA A 281 16.58 14.11 -5.37
CA ALA A 281 18.04 14.22 -5.46
C ALA A 281 18.53 14.99 -6.70
N ASN A 282 17.67 15.22 -7.70
CA ASN A 282 17.99 15.99 -8.90
C ASN A 282 17.95 17.52 -8.70
N VAL A 283 17.64 18.00 -7.49
CA VAL A 283 17.98 19.37 -7.10
C VAL A 283 19.45 19.32 -6.73
N GLY A 284 20.34 19.70 -7.66
CA GLY A 284 21.80 19.52 -7.64
C GLY A 284 22.56 20.14 -6.47
N ASN A 285 22.17 19.79 -5.26
CA ASN A 285 22.73 20.24 -4.00
C ASN A 285 23.07 18.98 -3.20
N GLU A 286 24.35 18.65 -3.16
CA GLU A 286 24.91 17.41 -2.61
C GLU A 286 24.68 17.26 -1.08
N TRP A 287 24.15 18.31 -0.45
CA TRP A 287 24.02 18.47 1.00
C TRP A 287 22.57 18.43 1.50
N VAL A 288 21.62 18.06 0.63
CA VAL A 288 20.21 17.96 0.99
C VAL A 288 19.98 16.79 1.96
N GLY A 289 19.32 17.05 3.08
CA GLY A 289 18.92 16.03 4.04
C GLY A 289 17.57 16.35 4.68
N ILE A 290 17.12 15.51 5.62
CA ILE A 290 15.84 15.66 6.32
C ILE A 290 16.09 16.11 7.77
N ASP A 291 15.43 17.18 8.21
CA ASP A 291 15.46 17.64 9.61
C ASP A 291 14.74 16.62 10.51
N GLY A 292 15.42 16.10 11.53
CA GLY A 292 14.86 15.12 12.47
C GLY A 292 13.75 15.67 13.37
N ASN A 293 13.61 16.99 13.52
CA ASN A 293 12.59 17.60 14.37
C ASN A 293 11.34 18.04 13.60
N THR A 294 11.52 18.61 12.41
CA THR A 294 10.40 19.13 11.60
C THR A 294 9.98 18.20 10.48
N GLY A 295 10.87 17.29 10.05
CA GLY A 295 10.63 16.40 8.91
C GLY A 295 10.79 17.09 7.55
N ASP A 296 11.19 18.36 7.53
CA ASP A 296 11.37 19.12 6.30
C ASP A 296 12.71 18.81 5.62
N ILE A 297 12.74 18.98 4.30
CA ILE A 297 13.95 18.85 3.49
C ILE A 297 14.76 20.13 3.62
N VAL A 298 15.99 20.02 4.14
CA VAL A 298 16.87 21.17 4.43
C VAL A 298 18.29 20.91 3.96
N ASP A 299 19.05 21.97 3.70
CA ASP A 299 20.48 21.88 3.45
C ASP A 299 21.24 21.65 4.77
N MET A 300 21.93 20.51 4.86
CA MET A 300 22.66 20.10 6.06
C MET A 300 23.90 20.97 6.32
N LYS A 301 24.44 21.62 5.28
CA LYS A 301 25.57 22.56 5.42
C LYS A 301 25.13 23.83 6.15
N GLU A 302 23.94 24.34 5.87
CA GLU A 302 23.37 25.50 6.56
C GLU A 302 23.04 25.19 8.03
N ARG A 303 22.55 23.98 8.29
CA ARG A 303 22.28 23.49 9.66
C ARG A 303 23.53 23.08 10.44
N LYS A 304 24.71 23.07 9.79
CA LYS A 304 26.01 22.68 10.37
C LYS A 304 26.01 21.29 11.00
N ILE A 305 25.22 20.37 10.43
CA ILE A 305 25.19 18.98 10.86
C ILE A 305 26.18 18.22 9.99
N TRP A 306 27.30 17.84 10.58
CA TRP A 306 28.39 17.15 9.90
C TRP A 306 28.61 15.78 10.51
N ASP A 307 28.88 14.80 9.65
CA ASP A 307 29.29 13.47 10.07
C ASP A 307 30.73 13.22 9.60
N SER A 308 31.45 12.39 10.35
CA SER A 308 32.82 12.06 10.02
C SER A 308 32.88 11.17 8.79
N TYR A 309 33.65 11.57 7.78
CA TYR A 309 33.85 10.80 6.57
C TYR A 309 34.26 9.34 6.85
N ASN A 310 35.18 9.15 7.80
CA ASN A 310 35.68 7.82 8.17
C ASN A 310 34.56 6.93 8.73
N VAL A 311 33.64 7.48 9.52
CA VAL A 311 32.50 6.76 10.08
C VAL A 311 31.57 6.30 8.95
N LYS A 312 31.24 7.20 8.01
CA LYS A 312 30.41 6.87 6.84
C LYS A 312 31.06 5.82 5.93
N ALA A 313 32.32 6.02 5.56
CA ALA A 313 33.05 5.10 4.68
C ALA A 313 33.15 3.70 5.27
N GLN A 314 33.49 3.59 6.56
CA GLN A 314 33.56 2.32 7.26
C GLN A 314 32.18 1.66 7.37
N THR A 315 31.14 2.43 7.72
CA THR A 315 29.76 1.95 7.79
C THR A 315 29.32 1.28 6.48
N PHE A 316 29.61 1.90 5.33
CA PHE A 316 29.29 1.31 4.02
C PHE A 316 30.09 0.05 3.73
N LYS A 317 31.40 0.06 4.00
CA LYS A 317 32.27 -1.08 3.77
C LYS A 317 31.81 -2.30 4.59
N THR A 318 31.60 -2.12 5.89
CA THR A 318 31.15 -3.16 6.82
C THR A 318 29.77 -3.69 6.44
N ALA A 319 28.83 -2.81 6.03
CA ALA A 319 27.50 -3.24 5.59
C ALA A 319 27.54 -4.08 4.31
N ILE A 320 28.41 -3.74 3.35
CA ILE A 320 28.58 -4.51 2.10
C ILE A 320 29.24 -5.86 2.38
N GLU A 321 30.29 -5.89 3.21
CA GLU A 321 30.95 -7.13 3.60
C GLU A 321 30.00 -8.08 4.34
N ALA A 322 29.18 -7.53 5.24
CA ALA A 322 28.13 -8.25 5.96
C ALA A 322 27.12 -8.89 5.00
N ALA A 323 26.63 -8.13 4.03
CA ALA A 323 25.70 -8.62 3.02
C ALA A 323 26.36 -9.71 2.16
N CYS A 324 27.60 -9.51 1.71
CA CYS A 324 28.34 -10.51 0.94
C CYS A 324 28.59 -11.81 1.71
N MET A 325 28.89 -11.73 3.02
CA MET A 325 29.07 -12.91 3.87
C MET A 325 27.78 -13.72 3.97
N LEU A 326 26.64 -13.06 4.16
CA LEU A 326 25.34 -13.73 4.27
C LEU A 326 24.91 -14.35 2.93
N LEU A 327 25.21 -13.70 1.81
CA LEU A 327 24.90 -14.22 0.48
C LEU A 327 25.79 -15.38 0.05
N ARG A 328 26.96 -15.55 0.68
CA ARG A 328 27.89 -16.66 0.41
C ARG A 328 27.43 -17.97 1.06
N ILE A 329 26.48 -17.91 1.99
CA ILE A 329 25.98 -19.09 2.71
C ILE A 329 24.85 -19.71 1.88
N ASP A 330 25.14 -20.82 1.19
CA ASP A 330 24.15 -21.54 0.39
C ASP A 330 23.21 -22.40 1.26
N ASP A 331 23.76 -23.19 2.19
CA ASP A 331 22.99 -24.06 3.09
C ASP A 331 23.46 -23.93 4.54
N ILE A 332 22.50 -23.89 5.48
CA ILE A 332 22.76 -23.89 6.92
C ILE A 332 22.40 -25.26 7.49
N VAL A 333 23.39 -26.11 7.71
CA VAL A 333 23.19 -27.40 8.42
C VAL A 333 23.24 -27.15 9.93
N SER A 334 22.07 -27.07 10.55
CA SER A 334 21.95 -26.89 12.00
C SER A 334 21.85 -28.24 12.72
N GLY A 335 22.85 -28.56 13.54
CA GLY A 335 22.81 -29.71 14.43
C GLY A 335 21.86 -29.45 15.60
N ILE A 336 20.74 -30.18 15.68
CA ILE A 336 19.85 -30.11 16.82
C ILE A 336 20.60 -30.62 18.06
N LYS A 337 20.97 -29.73 18.98
CA LYS A 337 21.34 -30.15 20.34
C LYS A 337 20.10 -30.82 20.96
N LYS A 338 20.18 -32.13 21.27
CA LYS A 338 19.17 -32.80 22.10
C LYS A 338 19.00 -31.97 23.37
N LYS A 339 17.80 -31.42 23.58
CA LYS A 339 17.41 -30.84 24.88
C LYS A 339 17.56 -31.95 25.91
N GLN A 340 18.50 -31.79 26.84
CA GLN A 340 18.58 -32.63 28.02
C GLN A 340 17.26 -32.46 28.78
N ALA A 341 16.56 -33.57 29.04
CA ALA A 341 15.33 -33.53 29.82
C ALA A 341 15.65 -32.97 31.23
N PRO A 342 14.80 -32.11 31.80
CA PRO A 342 15.03 -31.56 33.13
C PRO A 342 14.85 -32.69 34.16
N GLY A 343 15.96 -33.20 34.70
CA GLY A 343 15.91 -34.22 35.75
C GLY A 343 17.03 -35.27 35.78
N ALA A 344 18.21 -35.02 35.23
CA ALA A 344 19.37 -35.88 35.45
C ALA A 344 20.44 -35.10 36.23
N GLY A 345 20.66 -35.50 37.49
CA GLY A 345 21.66 -34.91 38.39
C GLY A 345 23.11 -35.09 37.91
N PRO A 346 24.07 -34.37 38.52
CA PRO A 346 25.43 -34.30 38.02
C PRO A 346 26.17 -35.61 38.32
N THR A 347 26.84 -36.17 37.31
CA THR A 347 27.83 -37.24 37.49
C THR A 347 28.90 -37.11 36.41
N PRO A 348 30.13 -37.58 36.67
CA PRO A 348 31.17 -36.82 37.35
C PRO A 348 32.23 -36.33 36.36
N SER A 349 32.97 -35.29 36.78
CA SER A 349 34.14 -34.76 36.09
C SER A 349 35.20 -35.84 35.82
N LYS A 350 35.74 -35.82 34.60
CA LYS A 350 37.01 -36.47 34.25
C LYS A 350 38.00 -35.40 33.77
N PRO A 351 39.31 -35.68 33.89
CA PRO A 351 40.19 -34.95 34.80
C PRO A 351 40.89 -33.76 34.14
N LYS A 352 41.20 -32.75 34.97
CA LYS A 352 42.16 -31.70 34.63
C LYS A 352 43.55 -32.33 34.43
N ILE A 353 44.19 -31.96 33.34
CA ILE A 353 45.64 -32.08 33.19
C ILE A 353 46.19 -30.73 33.68
N GLU A 354 46.71 -30.71 34.90
CA GLU A 354 47.59 -29.68 35.43
C GLU A 354 48.93 -30.36 35.63
N ASP A 355 49.99 -29.81 35.02
CA ASP A 355 51.42 -30.00 35.31
C ASP A 355 52.15 -29.16 34.24
N GLU A 356 53.06 -28.22 34.52
CA GLU A 356 53.75 -27.77 35.73
C GLU A 356 54.23 -26.33 35.47
N GLY A 357 54.30 -25.48 36.50
CA GLY A 357 55.14 -24.28 36.44
C GLY A 357 54.70 -23.04 37.20
N ASP A 358 54.08 -23.14 38.38
CA ASP A 358 54.10 -22.05 39.37
C ASP A 358 55.06 -22.42 40.51
N ALA A 359 56.29 -21.92 40.43
CA ALA A 359 57.18 -21.74 41.56
C ALA A 359 58.21 -20.68 41.18
N ASP A 360 57.94 -19.43 41.53
CA ASP A 360 58.88 -18.67 42.36
C ASP A 360 58.15 -17.44 42.91
N ASN A 361 57.93 -17.51 44.21
CA ASN A 361 57.27 -16.50 45.01
C ASN A 361 58.36 -15.83 45.84
N GLU A 362 58.96 -14.74 45.37
CA GLU A 362 59.70 -13.82 46.24
C GLU A 362 59.40 -12.38 45.82
N GLN A 363 58.51 -11.74 46.58
CA GLN A 363 58.44 -10.28 46.65
C GLN A 363 59.82 -9.73 46.98
N ILE A 364 60.26 -8.63 46.34
CA ILE A 364 60.86 -7.46 47.00
C ILE A 364 60.71 -6.23 46.06
N LEU A 365 60.42 -5.09 46.70
CA LEU A 365 60.65 -3.67 46.39
C LEU A 365 61.49 -3.26 45.13
N PRO A 366 61.40 -1.97 44.71
CA PRO A 366 61.78 -1.51 43.38
C PRO A 366 63.27 -1.19 43.23
N GLU A 367 63.75 -1.18 41.99
CA GLU A 367 64.45 -0.06 41.34
C GLU A 367 64.33 -0.14 39.81
#